data_AF-A0A955XGZ4-F1
#
_entry.id   AF-A0A955XGZ4-F1
#
_cell.length_a   1.000
_cell.length_b   1.000
_cell.length_c   1.000
_cell.angle_alpha   90.00
_cell.angle_beta   90.00
_cell.angle_gamma   90.00
#
_symmetry.space_group_name_H-M   'P 1'
#
loop_
_entity.id
_entity.type
_entity.pdbx_description
1 polymer ?
#
loop_
_entity_poly.entity_id
_entity_poly.type
_entity_poly.pdbx_seq_one_letter_code
_entity_poly.pdbx_strand_id
1 'polypeptide(L)'
;GARFAVTLAAVALCEATLHIDVPGVTPPTTMEHHELLRLGVVGVAPVVTALLLVEVVAALLPAGRRLRTGGAAGRAQLDFLSVALAVLLTAIQAGLFTSYAAGLMPINLPVAMASLLGVTALYVAMAQWITRRGLGEGFAVLVAWSVCRLYWTAWDEPSVALVLGVGAVATVWARRLSCPVPLPSAGVLPLYSVQLFAAGVTLLDLLGVPGTQDILPDVVVPGGERGTLVPVMVGVALTALLLDRAFAPDADLARIAGAQANLRRITSATTLAYALAMAGASQLLMPVYSLHGVISGALLTAVAIDLFDAARGHHAAPGRVAVWTFTRPLEVPQAVARLAAAGIGAHVTGLSLATLLQFFGPFTRPRLWV
;
A
#
# COMPACT_ATOMS: atom_id res chain seq x y z
N GLY A 1 -4.66 -26.33 -5.74
CA GLY A 1 -3.25 -26.80 -5.77
C GLY A 1 -2.32 -25.77 -6.36
N ALA A 2 -2.16 -25.75 -7.70
CA ALA A 2 -1.10 -24.98 -8.38
C ALA A 2 -1.05 -23.48 -8.03
N ARG A 3 -2.19 -22.78 -7.96
CA ARG A 3 -2.21 -21.34 -7.65
C ARG A 3 -1.72 -21.01 -6.24
N PHE A 4 -2.11 -21.83 -5.26
CA PHE A 4 -1.61 -21.70 -3.89
C PHE A 4 -0.10 -21.91 -3.85
N ALA A 5 0.40 -22.93 -4.55
CA ALA A 5 1.84 -23.19 -4.65
C ALA A 5 2.60 -22.02 -5.30
N VAL A 6 2.04 -21.37 -6.33
CA VAL A 6 2.63 -20.16 -6.93
C VAL A 6 2.71 -19.02 -5.91
N THR A 7 1.63 -18.75 -5.18
CA THR A 7 1.63 -17.70 -4.14
C THR A 7 2.66 -18.00 -3.05
N LEU A 8 2.71 -19.23 -2.56
CA LEU A 8 3.65 -19.64 -1.52
C LEU A 8 5.10 -19.59 -2.01
N ALA A 9 5.38 -20.05 -3.24
CA ALA A 9 6.71 -19.99 -3.83
C ALA A 9 7.20 -18.55 -4.01
N ALA A 10 6.31 -17.64 -4.43
CA ALA A 10 6.66 -16.23 -4.50
C ALA A 10 6.96 -15.66 -3.11
N VAL A 11 6.11 -15.90 -2.11
CA VAL A 11 6.37 -15.43 -0.74
C VAL A 11 7.69 -15.98 -0.18
N ALA A 12 7.96 -17.27 -0.38
CA ALA A 12 9.20 -17.91 0.05
C ALA A 12 10.44 -17.32 -0.65
N LEU A 13 10.34 -17.01 -1.95
CA LEU A 13 11.43 -16.35 -2.67
C LEU A 13 11.65 -14.92 -2.16
N CYS A 14 10.60 -14.18 -1.78
CA CYS A 14 10.76 -12.88 -1.12
C CYS A 14 11.51 -13.02 0.20
N GLU A 15 11.15 -14.02 1.01
CA GLU A 15 11.83 -14.28 2.27
C GLU A 15 13.30 -14.65 2.06
N ALA A 16 13.60 -15.48 1.07
CA ALA A 16 14.97 -15.86 0.75
C ALA A 16 15.88 -14.65 0.46
N THR A 17 15.36 -13.60 -0.18
CA THR A 17 16.16 -12.39 -0.45
C THR A 17 16.55 -11.61 0.82
N LEU A 18 15.89 -11.84 1.95
CA LEU A 18 16.23 -11.23 3.24
C LEU A 18 17.40 -11.94 3.94
N HIS A 19 17.78 -13.11 3.45
CA HIS A 19 18.93 -13.87 3.94
C HIS A 19 20.16 -13.73 3.05
N ILE A 20 20.05 -12.97 1.96
CA ILE A 20 21.13 -12.69 1.01
C ILE A 20 21.65 -11.28 1.27
N ASP A 21 22.96 -11.15 1.47
CA ASP A 21 23.59 -9.85 1.62
C ASP A 21 23.68 -9.14 0.27
N VAL A 22 23.62 -7.80 0.31
CA VAL A 22 23.77 -6.97 -0.88
C VAL A 22 25.17 -7.20 -1.48
N PRO A 23 25.27 -7.64 -2.75
CA PRO A 23 26.55 -7.81 -3.41
C PRO A 23 27.37 -6.52 -3.42
N GLY A 24 28.69 -6.65 -3.24
CA GLY A 24 29.61 -5.51 -3.20
C GLY A 24 29.76 -4.86 -1.83
N VAL A 25 29.14 -5.43 -0.80
CA VAL A 25 29.32 -5.02 0.61
C VAL A 25 30.30 -5.98 1.28
N THR A 26 31.30 -5.44 1.97
CA THR A 26 32.16 -6.25 2.84
C THR A 26 31.38 -6.56 4.11
N PRO A 27 31.25 -7.84 4.55
CA PRO A 27 30.46 -8.17 5.73
C PRO A 27 30.91 -7.33 6.93
N PRO A 28 29.98 -6.68 7.66
CA PRO A 28 30.35 -5.84 8.79
C PRO A 28 30.97 -6.71 9.90
N THR A 29 31.95 -6.16 10.62
CA THR A 29 32.59 -6.84 11.76
C THR A 29 31.67 -6.92 12.98
N THR A 30 30.60 -6.11 13.01
CA THR A 30 29.60 -6.07 14.09
C THR A 30 28.21 -6.42 13.56
N MET A 31 27.43 -7.16 14.35
CA MET A 31 26.10 -7.65 13.97
C MET A 31 25.06 -6.52 13.81
N GLU A 32 25.26 -5.36 14.43
CA GLU A 32 24.25 -4.29 14.57
C GLU A 32 23.76 -3.69 13.23
N HIS A 33 24.51 -3.83 12.14
CA HIS A 33 24.13 -3.28 10.84
C HIS A 33 23.80 -4.32 9.77
N HIS A 34 23.83 -5.60 10.12
CA HIS A 34 23.71 -6.68 9.14
C HIS A 34 22.31 -6.76 8.50
N GLU A 35 21.27 -6.29 9.19
CA GLU A 35 19.89 -6.27 8.68
C GLU A 35 19.67 -5.20 7.60
N LEU A 36 20.38 -4.07 7.68
CA LEU A 36 20.30 -2.99 6.71
C LEU A 36 20.96 -3.33 5.37
N LEU A 37 21.77 -4.38 5.34
CA LEU A 37 22.56 -4.82 4.20
C LEU A 37 21.95 -6.04 3.50
N ARG A 38 20.72 -6.41 3.84
CA ARG A 38 20.00 -7.51 3.18
C ARG A 38 19.43 -7.05 1.85
N LEU A 39 19.53 -7.89 0.83
CA LEU A 39 19.07 -7.58 -0.51
C LEU A 39 17.58 -7.20 -0.50
N GLY A 40 16.75 -7.92 0.25
CA GLY A 40 15.32 -7.65 0.35
C GLY A 40 14.91 -6.44 1.20
N VAL A 41 15.84 -5.66 1.76
CA VAL A 41 15.55 -4.59 2.77
C VAL A 41 14.61 -3.50 2.25
N VAL A 42 14.76 -3.12 0.97
CA VAL A 42 13.94 -2.08 0.35
C VAL A 42 12.48 -2.55 0.16
N GLY A 43 12.26 -3.86 0.03
CA GLY A 43 10.92 -4.41 -0.04
C GLY A 43 10.15 -3.96 -1.29
N VAL A 44 8.82 -4.06 -1.19
CA VAL A 44 7.86 -3.49 -2.16
C VAL A 44 7.55 -2.01 -1.89
N ALA A 45 8.14 -1.41 -0.86
CA ALA A 45 7.81 -0.08 -0.38
C ALA A 45 7.94 1.03 -1.45
N PRO A 46 9.01 1.12 -2.26
CA PRO A 46 9.09 2.16 -3.31
C PRO A 46 7.96 2.05 -4.33
N VAL A 47 7.54 0.82 -4.66
CA VAL A 47 6.45 0.59 -5.62
C VAL A 47 5.12 1.05 -5.05
N VAL A 48 4.85 0.73 -3.78
CA VAL A 48 3.64 1.16 -3.09
C VAL A 48 3.60 2.68 -2.96
N THR A 49 4.72 3.29 -2.56
CA THR A 49 4.83 4.74 -2.47
C THR A 49 4.61 5.42 -3.83
N ALA A 50 5.19 4.90 -4.91
CA ALA A 50 5.02 5.46 -6.24
C ALA A 50 3.58 5.40 -6.74
N LEU A 51 2.91 4.26 -6.56
CA LEU A 51 1.50 4.08 -6.92
C LEU A 51 0.61 5.09 -6.16
N LEU A 52 0.86 5.28 -4.87
CA LEU A 52 0.14 6.24 -4.04
C LEU A 52 0.36 7.68 -4.51
N LEU A 53 1.62 8.08 -4.73
CA LEU A 53 1.94 9.42 -5.19
C LEU A 53 1.30 9.73 -6.54
N VAL A 54 1.38 8.81 -7.50
CA VAL A 54 0.74 8.99 -8.81
C VAL A 54 -0.76 9.13 -8.67
N GLU A 55 -1.42 8.37 -7.80
CA GLU A 55 -2.86 8.52 -7.57
C GLU A 55 -3.26 9.84 -6.93
N VAL A 56 -2.51 10.30 -5.93
CA VAL A 56 -2.72 11.58 -5.26
C VAL A 56 -2.55 12.71 -6.27
N VAL A 57 -1.43 12.71 -7.01
CA VAL A 57 -1.18 13.69 -8.07
C VAL A 57 -2.27 13.63 -9.14
N ALA A 58 -2.71 12.44 -9.53
CA ALA A 58 -3.76 12.27 -10.52
C ALA A 58 -5.12 12.78 -10.04
N ALA A 59 -5.43 12.68 -8.74
CA ALA A 59 -6.64 13.26 -8.16
C ALA A 59 -6.59 14.79 -8.14
N LEU A 60 -5.43 15.34 -7.78
CA LEU A 60 -5.23 16.79 -7.61
C LEU A 60 -5.19 17.54 -8.95
N LEU A 61 -4.60 16.95 -9.99
CA LEU A 61 -4.41 17.60 -11.29
C LEU A 61 -5.57 17.31 -12.25
N PRO A 62 -6.10 18.32 -12.99
CA PRO A 62 -7.17 18.12 -13.97
C PRO A 62 -6.83 17.08 -15.05
N ALA A 63 -5.58 17.07 -15.54
CA ALA A 63 -5.11 16.10 -16.51
C ALA A 63 -5.13 14.68 -15.94
N GLY A 64 -4.69 14.50 -14.70
CA GLY A 64 -4.73 13.21 -14.01
C GLY A 64 -6.16 12.70 -13.77
N ARG A 65 -7.10 13.59 -13.46
CA ARG A 65 -8.53 13.21 -13.33
C ARG A 65 -9.09 12.66 -14.63
N ARG A 66 -8.70 13.24 -15.78
CA ARG A 66 -9.06 12.71 -17.10
C ARG A 66 -8.48 11.31 -17.32
N LEU A 67 -7.25 11.05 -16.88
CA LEU A 67 -6.67 9.70 -16.97
C LEU A 67 -7.41 8.69 -16.10
N ARG A 68 -7.84 9.10 -14.89
CA ARG A 68 -8.63 8.25 -13.98
C ARG A 68 -10.02 7.90 -14.53
N THR A 69 -10.63 8.79 -15.31
CA THR A 69 -11.94 8.56 -15.93
C THR A 69 -11.87 8.03 -17.36
N GLY A 70 -10.70 8.07 -18.00
CA GLY A 70 -10.46 7.66 -19.39
C GLY A 70 -10.44 6.16 -19.66
N GLY A 71 -11.01 5.34 -18.77
CA GLY A 71 -11.09 3.88 -18.92
C GLY A 71 -9.73 3.17 -18.93
N ALA A 72 -9.63 2.09 -19.71
CA ALA A 72 -8.44 1.23 -19.73
C ALA A 72 -7.17 1.95 -20.24
N ALA A 73 -7.30 2.82 -21.25
CA ALA A 73 -6.17 3.55 -21.82
C ALA A 73 -5.59 4.57 -20.82
N GLY A 74 -6.44 5.37 -20.18
CA GLY A 74 -6.01 6.31 -19.14
C GLY A 74 -5.38 5.60 -17.95
N ARG A 75 -5.93 4.44 -17.56
CA ARG A 75 -5.36 3.59 -16.51
C ARG A 75 -3.98 3.04 -16.87
N ALA A 76 -3.77 2.60 -18.10
CA ALA A 76 -2.47 2.11 -18.56
C ALA A 76 -1.38 3.21 -18.47
N GLN A 77 -1.73 4.47 -18.75
CA GLN A 77 -0.81 5.59 -18.59
C GLN A 77 -0.47 5.85 -17.11
N LEU A 78 -1.47 5.80 -16.21
CA LEU A 78 -1.22 5.92 -14.77
C LEU A 78 -0.32 4.78 -14.26
N ASP A 79 -0.56 3.54 -14.72
CA ASP A 79 0.26 2.39 -14.36
C ASP A 79 1.71 2.56 -14.82
N PHE A 80 1.92 3.04 -16.06
CA PHE A 80 3.26 3.38 -16.55
C PHE A 80 3.94 4.43 -15.69
N LEU A 81 3.24 5.52 -15.35
CA LEU A 81 3.78 6.57 -14.47
C LEU A 81 4.13 6.02 -13.08
N SER A 82 3.32 5.12 -12.53
CA SER A 82 3.61 4.48 -11.25
C SER A 82 4.84 3.58 -11.31
N VAL A 83 5.03 2.81 -12.39
CA VAL A 83 6.25 2.01 -12.58
C VAL A 83 7.48 2.89 -12.76
N ALA A 84 7.39 3.93 -13.58
CA ALA A 84 8.48 4.87 -13.80
C ALA A 84 8.90 5.57 -12.48
N LEU A 85 7.92 6.04 -11.71
CA LEU A 85 8.17 6.63 -10.40
C LEU A 85 8.71 5.60 -9.40
N ALA A 86 8.24 4.35 -9.44
CA ALA A 86 8.75 3.29 -8.56
C ALA A 86 10.24 3.01 -8.82
N VAL A 87 10.65 2.94 -10.09
CA VAL A 87 12.06 2.77 -10.47
C VAL A 87 12.88 3.95 -9.97
N LEU A 88 12.41 5.18 -10.16
CA LEU A 88 13.08 6.38 -9.68
C LEU A 88 13.23 6.39 -8.15
N LEU A 89 12.14 6.13 -7.42
CA LEU A 89 12.17 6.06 -5.95
C LEU A 89 13.08 4.95 -5.46
N THR A 90 13.10 3.79 -6.12
CA THR A 90 14.01 2.70 -5.78
C THR A 90 15.46 3.11 -6.01
N ALA A 91 15.78 3.77 -7.12
CA ALA A 91 17.13 4.24 -7.41
C ALA A 91 17.60 5.27 -6.38
N ILE A 92 16.74 6.22 -6.01
CA ILE A 92 17.00 7.19 -4.95
C ILE A 92 17.23 6.47 -3.63
N GLN A 93 16.27 5.65 -3.17
CA GLN A 93 16.38 4.92 -1.90
C GLN A 93 17.63 4.04 -1.86
N ALA A 94 17.92 3.29 -2.92
CA ALA A 94 19.12 2.47 -3.03
C ALA A 94 20.40 3.33 -2.94
N GLY A 95 20.45 4.47 -3.62
CA GLY A 95 21.58 5.41 -3.55
C GLY A 95 21.77 6.00 -2.15
N LEU A 96 20.67 6.30 -1.44
CA LEU A 96 20.73 6.81 -0.06
C LEU A 96 21.20 5.73 0.91
N PHE A 97 20.60 4.54 0.85
CA PHE A 97 20.99 3.40 1.69
C PHE A 97 22.47 3.04 1.49
N THR A 98 22.92 2.98 0.24
CA THR A 98 24.30 2.60 -0.08
C THR A 98 25.30 3.71 0.24
N SER A 99 24.94 4.98 0.07
CA SER A 99 25.77 6.12 0.53
C SER A 99 25.92 6.16 2.05
N TYR A 100 24.82 5.96 2.79
CA TYR A 100 24.85 5.85 4.25
C TYR A 100 25.74 4.69 4.70
N ALA A 101 25.55 3.52 4.10
CA ALA A 101 26.32 2.34 4.41
C ALA A 101 27.81 2.48 4.02
N ALA A 102 28.14 3.25 2.98
CA ALA A 102 29.52 3.55 2.57
C ALA A 102 30.28 4.39 3.61
N GLY A 103 29.57 5.18 4.42
CA GLY A 103 30.15 5.87 5.58
C GLY A 103 30.50 4.95 6.75
N LEU A 104 29.91 3.74 6.78
CA LEU A 104 30.11 2.76 7.85
C LEU A 104 31.08 1.64 7.43
N MET A 105 31.13 1.29 6.14
CA MET A 105 31.96 0.20 5.63
C MET A 105 32.31 0.38 4.15
N PRO A 106 33.36 -0.28 3.63
CA PRO A 106 33.68 -0.26 2.20
C PRO A 106 32.59 -0.95 1.37
N ILE A 107 32.01 -0.21 0.41
CA ILE A 107 30.95 -0.69 -0.48
C ILE A 107 31.25 -0.35 -1.94
N ASN A 108 31.06 -1.30 -2.84
CA ASN A 108 31.00 -1.06 -4.27
C ASN A 108 29.61 -0.51 -4.65
N LEU A 109 29.49 0.82 -4.62
CA LEU A 109 28.23 1.55 -4.77
C LEU A 109 27.43 1.14 -6.03
N PRO A 110 28.02 1.06 -7.25
CA PRO A 110 27.28 0.62 -8.44
C PRO A 110 26.68 -0.78 -8.32
N VAL A 111 27.43 -1.75 -7.77
CA VAL A 111 26.97 -3.13 -7.63
C VAL A 111 25.85 -3.24 -6.60
N ALA A 112 25.98 -2.53 -5.48
CA ALA A 112 24.98 -2.51 -4.43
C ALA A 112 23.66 -1.85 -4.92
N MET A 113 23.75 -0.70 -5.58
CA MET A 113 22.59 -0.03 -6.18
C MET A 113 21.90 -0.88 -7.25
N ALA A 114 22.67 -1.49 -8.15
CA ALA A 114 22.12 -2.37 -9.19
C ALA A 114 21.41 -3.59 -8.58
N SER A 115 21.94 -4.13 -7.48
CA SER A 115 21.35 -5.27 -6.78
C SER A 115 20.02 -4.90 -6.11
N LEU A 116 19.94 -3.75 -5.43
CA LEU A 116 18.71 -3.24 -4.83
C LEU A 116 17.66 -2.87 -5.88
N LEU A 117 18.06 -2.34 -7.03
CA LEU A 117 17.14 -2.14 -8.15
C LEU A 117 16.63 -3.48 -8.71
N GLY A 118 17.52 -4.46 -8.85
CA GLY A 118 17.22 -5.80 -9.34
C GLY A 118 16.20 -6.53 -8.46
N VAL A 119 16.33 -6.45 -7.14
CA VAL A 119 15.41 -7.11 -6.22
C VAL A 119 14.02 -6.46 -6.19
N THR A 120 13.93 -5.14 -6.33
CA THR A 120 12.63 -4.47 -6.44
C THR A 120 11.94 -4.83 -7.77
N ALA A 121 12.69 -4.91 -8.87
CA ALA A 121 12.16 -5.42 -10.14
C ALA A 121 11.69 -6.88 -10.03
N LEU A 122 12.43 -7.72 -9.30
CA LEU A 122 12.03 -9.09 -8.98
C LEU A 122 10.71 -9.11 -8.19
N TYR A 123 10.54 -8.28 -7.17
CA TYR A 123 9.28 -8.20 -6.42
C TYR A 123 8.09 -7.75 -7.27
N VAL A 124 8.29 -6.80 -8.20
CA VAL A 124 7.25 -6.43 -9.17
C VAL A 124 6.89 -7.62 -10.05
N ALA A 125 7.89 -8.37 -10.56
CA ALA A 125 7.65 -9.56 -11.36
C ALA A 125 6.91 -10.65 -10.58
N MET A 126 7.25 -10.83 -9.29
CA MET A 126 6.59 -11.79 -8.39
C MET A 126 5.15 -11.37 -8.08
N ALA A 127 4.90 -10.09 -7.80
CA ALA A 127 3.54 -9.57 -7.65
C ALA A 127 2.71 -9.83 -8.91
N GLN A 128 3.27 -9.58 -10.11
CA GLN A 128 2.59 -9.90 -11.37
C GLN A 128 2.37 -11.40 -11.56
N TRP A 129 3.32 -12.24 -11.14
CA TRP A 129 3.20 -13.69 -11.22
C TRP A 129 2.09 -14.22 -10.31
N ILE A 130 2.02 -13.74 -9.06
CA ILE A 130 0.92 -14.03 -8.12
C ILE A 130 -0.40 -13.53 -8.71
N THR A 131 -0.45 -12.31 -9.23
CA THR A 131 -1.68 -11.77 -9.83
C THR A 131 -2.14 -12.63 -11.00
N ARG A 132 -1.25 -13.11 -11.89
CA ARG A 132 -1.65 -13.90 -13.07
C ARG A 132 -1.95 -15.36 -12.76
N ARG A 133 -1.17 -15.99 -11.88
CA ARG A 133 -1.18 -17.45 -11.68
C ARG A 133 -1.38 -17.89 -10.22
N GLY A 134 -1.31 -16.98 -9.27
CA GLY A 134 -1.50 -17.23 -7.85
C GLY A 134 -2.93 -16.99 -7.36
N LEU A 135 -3.06 -16.96 -6.04
CA LEU A 135 -4.24 -16.54 -5.30
C LEU A 135 -4.12 -15.06 -4.91
N GLY A 136 -5.22 -14.32 -5.06
CA GLY A 136 -5.30 -12.92 -4.65
C GLY A 136 -4.59 -11.96 -5.61
N GLU A 137 -4.39 -10.74 -5.14
CA GLU A 137 -3.61 -9.71 -5.82
C GLU A 137 -2.17 -9.73 -5.28
N GLY A 138 -1.18 -9.73 -6.17
CA GLY A 138 0.19 -9.98 -5.80
C GLY A 138 0.83 -8.92 -4.93
N PHE A 139 0.65 -7.63 -5.22
CA PHE A 139 1.20 -6.57 -4.36
C PHE A 139 0.61 -6.61 -2.96
N ALA A 140 -0.70 -6.82 -2.85
CA ALA A 140 -1.40 -7.02 -1.60
C ALA A 140 -0.84 -8.17 -0.79
N VAL A 141 -0.58 -9.31 -1.44
CA VAL A 141 0.03 -10.48 -0.79
C VAL A 141 1.45 -10.14 -0.32
N LEU A 142 2.27 -9.48 -1.12
CA LEU A 142 3.65 -9.13 -0.74
C LEU A 142 3.70 -8.09 0.39
N VAL A 143 2.79 -7.10 0.39
CA VAL A 143 2.65 -6.14 1.48
C VAL A 143 2.18 -6.86 2.75
N ALA A 144 1.15 -7.70 2.64
CA ALA A 144 0.68 -8.51 3.77
C ALA A 144 1.80 -9.40 4.33
N TRP A 145 2.61 -10.02 3.48
CA TRP A 145 3.78 -10.78 3.93
C TRP A 145 4.76 -9.92 4.72
N SER A 146 5.09 -8.73 4.20
CA SER A 146 6.01 -7.80 4.87
C SER A 146 5.49 -7.42 6.27
N VAL A 147 4.18 -7.25 6.40
CA VAL A 147 3.49 -6.97 7.66
C VAL A 147 3.48 -8.21 8.58
N CYS A 148 3.17 -9.40 8.06
CA CYS A 148 3.23 -10.64 8.82
C CYS A 148 4.63 -10.87 9.40
N ARG A 149 5.68 -10.63 8.62
CA ARG A 149 7.07 -10.78 9.06
C ARG A 149 7.38 -9.84 10.22
N LEU A 150 6.96 -8.57 10.14
CA LEU A 150 7.14 -7.59 11.20
C LEU A 150 6.50 -8.05 12.52
N TYR A 151 5.30 -8.63 12.47
CA TYR A 151 4.64 -9.15 13.67
C TYR A 151 5.15 -10.52 14.11
N TRP A 152 5.65 -11.33 13.18
CA TRP A 152 6.25 -12.62 13.52
C TRP A 152 7.45 -12.43 14.45
N THR A 153 8.29 -11.42 14.17
CA THR A 153 9.43 -11.07 15.01
C THR A 153 9.03 -10.42 16.34
N ALA A 154 7.82 -9.89 16.44
CA ALA A 154 7.29 -9.21 17.64
C ALA A 154 6.16 -10.01 18.32
N TRP A 155 6.01 -11.30 18.01
CA TRP A 155 4.80 -12.07 18.38
C TRP A 155 4.65 -12.25 19.90
N ASP A 156 5.77 -12.27 20.63
CA ASP A 156 5.77 -12.42 22.09
C ASP A 156 5.25 -11.17 22.81
N GLU A 157 5.08 -10.05 22.09
CA GLU A 157 4.44 -8.86 22.65
C GLU A 157 2.91 -9.02 22.70
N PRO A 158 2.29 -9.02 23.88
CA PRO A 158 0.83 -9.19 24.01
C PRO A 158 0.04 -8.08 23.31
N SER A 159 0.70 -6.94 23.06
CA SER A 159 0.12 -5.81 22.36
C SER A 159 -0.19 -6.11 20.90
N VAL A 160 0.62 -6.94 20.25
CA VAL A 160 0.47 -7.35 18.85
C VAL A 160 -0.83 -8.12 18.62
N ALA A 161 -1.11 -9.10 19.48
CA ALA A 161 -2.32 -9.92 19.37
C ALA A 161 -3.61 -9.08 19.52
N LEU A 162 -3.63 -8.16 20.49
CA LEU A 162 -4.76 -7.26 20.71
C LEU A 162 -5.01 -6.38 19.48
N VAL A 163 -3.95 -5.78 18.96
CA VAL A 163 -3.98 -4.86 17.82
C VAL A 163 -4.43 -5.55 16.53
N LEU A 164 -3.89 -6.74 16.25
CA LEU A 164 -4.32 -7.56 15.12
C LEU A 164 -5.79 -7.97 15.27
N GLY A 165 -6.20 -8.34 16.49
CA GLY A 165 -7.59 -8.66 16.82
C GLY A 165 -8.55 -7.49 16.59
N VAL A 166 -8.19 -6.28 17.03
CA VAL A 166 -8.98 -5.06 16.79
C VAL A 166 -9.09 -4.75 15.29
N GLY A 167 -7.97 -4.82 14.55
CA GLY A 167 -7.98 -4.65 13.10
C GLY A 167 -8.85 -5.69 12.38
N ALA A 168 -8.85 -6.94 12.85
CA ALA A 168 -9.69 -7.99 12.31
C ALA A 168 -11.18 -7.74 12.57
N VAL A 169 -11.55 -7.41 13.82
CA VAL A 169 -12.93 -7.07 14.19
C VAL A 169 -13.43 -5.88 13.38
N ALA A 170 -12.63 -4.81 13.25
CA ALA A 170 -12.97 -3.65 12.45
C ALA A 170 -13.23 -4.02 10.98
N THR A 171 -12.42 -4.90 10.41
CA THR A 171 -12.58 -5.37 9.02
C THR A 171 -13.84 -6.19 8.83
N VAL A 172 -14.13 -7.14 9.74
CA VAL A 172 -15.35 -7.95 9.70
C VAL A 172 -16.58 -7.07 9.90
N TRP A 173 -16.51 -6.12 10.82
CA TRP A 173 -17.59 -5.18 11.10
C TRP A 173 -17.84 -4.25 9.90
N ALA A 174 -16.80 -3.69 9.28
CA ALA A 174 -16.91 -2.89 8.06
C ALA A 174 -17.54 -3.69 6.91
N ARG A 175 -17.19 -4.98 6.75
CA ARG A 175 -17.81 -5.88 5.75
C ARG A 175 -19.30 -6.09 6.04
N ARG A 176 -19.69 -6.27 7.29
CA ARG A 176 -21.11 -6.46 7.69
C ARG A 176 -21.93 -5.17 7.57
N LEU A 177 -21.33 -4.03 7.88
CA LEU A 177 -21.95 -2.71 7.76
C LEU A 177 -21.89 -2.12 6.35
N SER A 178 -21.34 -2.86 5.37
CA SER A 178 -21.42 -2.52 3.95
C SER A 178 -22.86 -2.64 3.44
N CYS A 179 -23.77 -1.88 4.03
CA CYS A 179 -24.79 -1.15 3.29
C CYS A 179 -24.07 -0.41 2.15
N PRO A 180 -24.68 -0.25 0.96
CA PRO A 180 -24.08 0.45 -0.18
C PRO A 180 -24.04 1.96 0.06
N VAL A 181 -23.67 2.39 1.27
CA VAL A 181 -23.27 3.76 1.51
C VAL A 181 -21.93 3.90 0.81
N PRO A 182 -21.83 4.69 -0.27
CA PRO A 182 -20.56 4.99 -0.90
C PRO A 182 -19.69 5.55 0.22
N LEU A 183 -18.62 4.84 0.53
CA LEU A 183 -17.60 5.37 1.42
C LEU A 183 -16.65 6.26 0.59
N PRO A 184 -16.06 7.27 1.22
CA PRO A 184 -15.48 8.48 0.63
C PRO A 184 -13.98 8.39 0.48
N SER A 185 -13.51 8.85 -0.67
CA SER A 185 -12.18 8.75 -1.28
C SER A 185 -10.93 9.25 -0.52
N ALA A 186 -10.92 9.46 0.80
CA ALA A 186 -9.78 10.09 1.50
C ALA A 186 -9.19 9.27 2.66
N GLY A 187 -8.45 8.20 2.35
CA GLY A 187 -7.65 7.48 3.36
C GLY A 187 -6.24 8.05 3.48
N VAL A 188 -5.92 8.59 4.66
CA VAL A 188 -4.56 8.97 5.08
C VAL A 188 -3.82 7.68 5.45
N LEU A 189 -2.68 7.42 4.79
CA LEU A 189 -1.74 6.40 5.25
C LEU A 189 -0.64 7.04 6.10
N PRO A 190 -0.42 6.55 7.32
CA PRO A 190 0.81 6.80 8.08
C PRO A 190 1.98 5.89 7.64
N LEU A 191 1.73 4.81 6.87
CA LEU A 191 2.70 3.71 6.72
C LEU A 191 3.98 4.02 5.91
N TYR A 192 4.07 5.14 5.19
CA TYR A 192 5.24 5.45 4.35
C TYR A 192 5.68 6.91 4.40
N SER A 193 5.05 7.72 5.24
CA SER A 193 5.40 9.13 5.37
C SER A 193 6.78 9.32 6.00
N VAL A 194 7.30 8.34 6.76
CA VAL A 194 8.71 8.32 7.22
C VAL A 194 9.68 8.25 6.03
N GLN A 195 9.42 7.39 5.04
CA GLN A 195 10.31 7.22 3.88
C GLN A 195 10.22 8.40 2.91
N LEU A 196 9.03 8.95 2.68
CA LEU A 196 8.84 10.17 1.89
C LEU A 196 9.49 11.37 2.58
N PHE A 197 9.39 11.45 3.90
CA PHE A 197 10.03 12.50 4.67
C PHE A 197 11.55 12.34 4.69
N ALA A 198 12.07 11.14 4.94
CA ALA A 198 13.49 10.84 4.82
C ALA A 198 14.02 11.21 3.43
N ALA A 199 13.32 10.84 2.36
CA ALA A 199 13.67 11.24 1.00
C ALA A 199 13.65 12.77 0.80
N GLY A 200 12.67 13.47 1.39
CA GLY A 200 12.58 14.92 1.36
C GLY A 200 13.70 15.62 2.12
N VAL A 201 14.00 15.21 3.36
CA VAL A 201 15.11 15.73 4.16
C VAL A 201 16.44 15.46 3.47
N THR A 202 16.60 14.29 2.85
CA THR A 202 17.82 13.95 2.12
C THR A 202 17.98 14.76 0.84
N LEU A 203 16.88 15.04 0.12
CA LEU A 203 16.92 15.94 -1.03
C LEU A 203 17.34 17.35 -0.61
N LEU A 204 16.84 17.83 0.53
CA LEU A 204 17.24 19.12 1.09
C LEU A 204 18.73 19.12 1.50
N ASP A 205 19.22 18.03 2.08
CA ASP A 205 20.65 17.86 2.39
C ASP A 205 21.53 17.87 1.12
N LEU A 206 21.13 17.13 0.08
CA LEU A 206 21.80 17.15 -1.23
C LEU A 206 21.81 18.54 -1.89
N LEU A 207 20.80 19.36 -1.62
CA LEU A 207 20.72 20.75 -2.07
C LEU A 207 21.50 21.73 -1.18
N GLY A 208 22.18 21.24 -0.14
CA GLY A 208 22.99 22.04 0.77
C GLY A 208 22.17 22.86 1.77
N VAL A 209 20.94 22.45 2.09
CA VAL A 209 20.10 23.16 3.06
C VAL A 209 20.63 22.91 4.48
N PRO A 210 21.02 23.97 5.23
CA PRO A 210 21.62 23.82 6.56
C PRO A 210 20.67 23.13 7.57
N GLY A 211 21.23 22.35 8.49
CA GLY A 211 20.50 21.71 9.60
C GLY A 211 19.78 20.40 9.25
N THR A 212 19.84 19.96 7.99
CA THR A 212 19.26 18.67 7.55
C THR A 212 20.07 17.46 8.05
N GLN A 213 21.39 17.62 8.23
CA GLN A 213 22.29 16.58 8.73
C GLN A 213 21.99 16.16 10.18
N ASP A 214 21.48 17.07 11.02
CA ASP A 214 21.08 16.77 12.41
C ASP A 214 19.71 16.09 12.49
N ILE A 215 18.93 16.15 11.40
CA ILE A 215 17.57 15.60 11.31
C ILE A 215 17.61 14.19 10.71
N LEU A 216 18.51 13.94 9.76
CA LEU A 216 18.58 12.68 9.02
C LEU A 216 18.69 11.44 9.94
N PRO A 217 19.57 11.40 10.96
CA PRO A 217 19.72 10.22 11.80
C PRO A 217 18.44 9.87 12.58
N ASP A 218 17.75 10.87 13.12
CA ASP A 218 16.52 10.70 13.90
C ASP A 218 15.28 10.39 13.03
N VAL A 219 15.36 10.67 11.73
CA VAL A 219 14.30 10.38 10.75
C VAL A 219 14.46 9.01 10.10
N VAL A 220 15.71 8.58 9.89
CA VAL A 220 16.03 7.30 9.26
C VAL A 220 15.91 6.15 10.26
N VAL A 221 16.17 6.39 11.56
CA VAL A 221 16.03 5.39 12.61
C VAL A 221 14.54 5.18 12.95
N PRO A 222 13.99 3.97 12.77
CA PRO A 222 12.63 3.67 13.18
C PRO A 222 12.43 3.93 14.68
N GLY A 223 11.45 4.77 15.04
CA GLY A 223 11.13 5.09 16.44
C GLY A 223 11.65 6.44 16.95
N GLY A 224 12.40 7.21 16.16
CA GLY A 224 12.78 8.58 16.50
C GLY A 224 11.57 9.51 16.66
N GLU A 225 11.65 10.46 17.61
CA GLU A 225 10.57 11.43 17.88
C GLU A 225 10.28 12.29 16.64
N ARG A 226 11.32 12.71 15.91
CA ARG A 226 11.15 13.48 14.66
C ARG A 226 10.70 12.60 13.49
N GLY A 227 11.16 11.36 13.47
CA GLY A 227 10.72 10.33 12.51
C GLY A 227 9.22 10.04 12.60
N THR A 228 8.57 10.28 13.75
CA THR A 228 7.13 10.08 13.94
C THR A 228 6.30 11.36 13.77
N LEU A 229 6.79 12.50 14.24
CA LEU A 229 6.05 13.78 14.21
C LEU A 229 5.83 14.33 12.79
N VAL A 230 6.84 14.32 11.93
CA VAL A 230 6.74 14.98 10.62
C VAL A 230 5.84 14.23 9.64
N PRO A 231 5.89 12.89 9.57
CA PRO A 231 4.91 12.09 8.85
C PRO A 231 3.45 12.41 9.18
N VAL A 232 3.18 12.68 10.47
CA VAL A 232 1.86 13.07 10.96
C VAL A 232 1.50 14.48 10.46
N MET A 233 2.42 15.44 10.54
CA MET A 233 2.16 16.80 10.04
C MET A 233 1.90 16.83 8.53
N VAL A 234 2.69 16.10 7.74
CA VAL A 234 2.48 15.98 6.28
C VAL A 234 1.15 15.29 6.00
N GLY A 235 0.82 14.22 6.73
CA GLY A 235 -0.46 13.54 6.64
C GLY A 235 -1.63 14.50 6.92
N VAL A 236 -1.56 15.27 8.00
CA VAL A 236 -2.58 16.28 8.37
C VAL A 236 -2.70 17.36 7.31
N ALA A 237 -1.58 17.91 6.82
CA ALA A 237 -1.58 18.97 5.81
C ALA A 237 -2.17 18.49 4.47
N LEU A 238 -1.77 17.30 3.99
CA LEU A 238 -2.33 16.70 2.78
C LEU A 238 -3.83 16.40 2.95
N THR A 239 -4.24 15.94 4.13
CA THR A 239 -5.65 15.74 4.45
C THR A 239 -6.39 17.07 4.37
N ALA A 240 -5.91 18.11 5.05
CA ALA A 240 -6.52 19.44 5.03
C ALA A 240 -6.65 20.00 3.61
N LEU A 241 -5.64 19.80 2.76
CA LEU A 241 -5.65 20.28 1.37
C LEU A 241 -6.59 19.46 0.48
N LEU A 242 -6.69 18.16 0.70
CA LEU A 242 -7.69 17.30 0.05
C LEU A 242 -9.11 17.65 0.50
N LEU A 243 -9.30 18.06 1.76
CA LEU A 243 -10.59 18.53 2.28
C LEU A 243 -11.00 19.85 1.66
N ASP A 244 -10.12 20.85 1.65
CA ASP A 244 -10.40 22.14 1.04
C ASP A 244 -10.84 21.95 -0.43
N ARG A 245 -10.16 21.07 -1.16
CA ARG A 245 -10.54 20.68 -2.53
C ARG A 245 -11.84 19.88 -2.63
N ALA A 246 -12.12 18.95 -1.71
CA ALA A 246 -13.33 18.13 -1.73
C ALA A 246 -14.59 18.93 -1.32
N PHE A 247 -14.41 19.95 -0.50
CA PHE A 247 -15.46 20.86 -0.03
C PHE A 247 -15.49 22.18 -0.81
N ALA A 248 -14.53 22.42 -1.70
CA ALA A 248 -14.59 23.51 -2.66
C ALA A 248 -15.89 23.38 -3.48
N PRO A 249 -16.65 24.46 -3.65
CA PRO A 249 -17.87 24.45 -4.45
C PRO A 249 -17.53 24.18 -5.92
N ASP A 250 -17.55 22.91 -6.31
CA ASP A 250 -17.32 22.50 -7.68
C ASP A 250 -18.55 22.91 -8.52
N ALA A 251 -18.38 23.85 -9.45
CA ALA A 251 -19.45 24.36 -10.30
C ALA A 251 -20.12 23.26 -11.16
N ASP A 252 -19.45 22.13 -11.36
CA ASP A 252 -19.98 20.95 -12.07
C ASP A 252 -20.82 20.02 -11.19
N LEU A 253 -20.65 20.02 -9.86
CA LEU A 253 -21.47 19.21 -8.94
C LEU A 253 -22.91 19.73 -8.85
N ALA A 254 -23.14 21.00 -9.16
CA ALA A 254 -24.48 21.58 -9.27
C ALA A 254 -25.32 20.97 -10.41
N ARG A 255 -24.70 20.31 -11.40
CA ARG A 255 -25.40 19.61 -12.50
C ARG A 255 -25.75 18.16 -12.20
N ILE A 256 -25.12 17.53 -11.21
CA ILE A 256 -25.37 16.12 -10.86
C ILE A 256 -26.50 16.09 -9.81
N ALA A 257 -27.65 15.51 -10.18
CA ALA A 257 -28.87 15.46 -9.37
C ALA A 257 -28.60 15.18 -7.87
N GLY A 258 -29.14 16.04 -7.02
CA GLY A 258 -28.69 16.32 -5.64
C GLY A 258 -28.58 15.15 -4.65
N ALA A 259 -29.07 13.95 -4.97
CA ALA A 259 -28.89 12.77 -4.13
C ALA A 259 -27.43 12.25 -4.14
N GLN A 260 -26.79 12.21 -5.31
CA GLN A 260 -25.40 11.71 -5.41
C GLN A 260 -24.37 12.72 -4.87
N ALA A 261 -24.65 14.02 -4.99
CA ALA A 261 -23.78 15.07 -4.45
C ALA A 261 -23.79 15.11 -2.91
N ASN A 262 -24.98 14.98 -2.28
CA ASN A 262 -25.08 14.90 -0.82
C ASN A 262 -24.49 13.62 -0.25
N LEU A 263 -24.70 12.48 -0.92
CA LEU A 263 -24.02 11.24 -0.58
C LEU A 263 -22.51 11.49 -0.54
N ARG A 264 -21.91 12.00 -1.63
CA ARG A 264 -20.45 12.31 -1.66
C ARG A 264 -19.96 13.22 -0.53
N ARG A 265 -20.73 14.20 -0.06
CA ARG A 265 -20.36 15.12 1.04
C ARG A 265 -20.44 14.49 2.43
N ILE A 266 -21.53 13.77 2.73
CA ILE A 266 -21.70 13.05 4.01
C ILE A 266 -20.63 11.97 4.13
N THR A 267 -20.42 11.31 3.00
CA THR A 267 -19.31 10.43 2.74
C THR A 267 -18.01 11.22 3.10
N SER A 268 -17.55 12.25 2.39
CA SER A 268 -16.23 12.87 2.67
C SER A 268 -16.03 13.30 4.14
N ALA A 269 -17.08 13.78 4.81
CA ALA A 269 -17.06 14.12 6.24
C ALA A 269 -16.89 12.90 7.17
N THR A 270 -17.52 11.76 6.88
CA THR A 270 -17.39 10.54 7.69
C THR A 270 -16.01 9.89 7.58
N THR A 271 -15.36 9.96 6.42
CA THR A 271 -13.96 9.52 6.29
C THR A 271 -12.99 10.48 6.92
N LEU A 272 -13.26 11.79 6.88
CA LEU A 272 -12.48 12.72 7.67
C LEU A 272 -12.59 12.39 9.16
N ALA A 273 -13.81 12.16 9.65
CA ALA A 273 -14.04 11.78 11.04
C ALA A 273 -13.33 10.46 11.38
N TYR A 274 -13.37 9.45 10.50
CA TYR A 274 -12.65 8.19 10.70
C TYR A 274 -11.13 8.37 10.66
N ALA A 275 -10.59 9.11 9.68
CA ALA A 275 -9.16 9.36 9.56
C ALA A 275 -8.62 10.20 10.72
N LEU A 276 -9.35 11.25 11.14
CA LEU A 276 -9.02 12.05 12.32
C LEU A 276 -9.21 11.28 13.62
N ALA A 277 -10.21 10.41 13.72
CA ALA A 277 -10.37 9.53 14.88
C ALA A 277 -9.25 8.50 14.95
N MET A 278 -8.84 7.93 13.83
CA MET A 278 -7.70 6.99 13.76
C MET A 278 -6.37 7.70 14.04
N ALA A 279 -6.15 8.90 13.47
CA ALA A 279 -4.98 9.73 13.75
C ALA A 279 -4.98 10.23 15.21
N GLY A 280 -6.11 10.68 15.74
CA GLY A 280 -6.25 11.12 17.14
C GLY A 280 -6.09 9.97 18.13
N ALA A 281 -6.71 8.81 17.86
CA ALA A 281 -6.52 7.60 18.65
C ALA A 281 -5.05 7.13 18.61
N SER A 282 -4.35 7.28 17.48
CA SER A 282 -2.93 6.97 17.38
C SER A 282 -2.04 7.82 18.27
N GLN A 283 -2.41 9.08 18.47
CA GLN A 283 -1.69 10.02 19.31
C GLN A 283 -2.01 9.80 20.80
N LEU A 284 -3.24 9.40 21.12
CA LEU A 284 -3.68 9.14 22.49
C LEU A 284 -3.23 7.78 23.03
N LEU A 285 -2.93 6.80 22.18
CA LEU A 285 -2.51 5.44 22.54
C LEU A 285 -0.97 5.23 22.55
N MET A 286 -0.22 6.34 22.53
CA MET A 286 1.22 6.43 22.24
C MET A 286 2.22 5.67 23.12
N PRO A 287 1.91 5.04 24.28
CA PRO A 287 2.93 4.21 24.92
C PRO A 287 2.91 2.74 24.49
N VAL A 288 1.82 2.21 23.91
CA VAL A 288 1.67 0.73 23.80
C VAL A 288 1.10 0.23 22.46
N TYR A 289 0.37 1.06 21.70
CA TYR A 289 -0.36 0.55 20.53
C TYR A 289 -0.22 1.49 19.33
N SER A 290 0.74 1.18 18.44
CA SER A 290 0.91 1.96 17.23
C SER A 290 -0.30 1.75 16.29
N LEU A 291 -0.86 2.83 15.76
CA LEU A 291 -1.89 2.82 14.72
C LEU A 291 -1.50 1.95 13.51
N HIS A 292 -0.20 1.85 13.23
CA HIS A 292 0.38 0.92 12.26
C HIS A 292 -0.11 -0.51 12.49
N GLY A 293 -0.14 -0.91 13.75
CA GLY A 293 -0.84 -2.05 14.29
C GLY A 293 -2.22 -2.33 13.72
N VAL A 294 -3.16 -1.43 14.01
CA VAL A 294 -4.58 -1.61 13.70
C VAL A 294 -4.80 -1.64 12.18
N ILE A 295 -4.10 -0.75 11.45
CA ILE A 295 -4.14 -0.71 9.98
C ILE A 295 -3.58 -2.01 9.40
N SER A 296 -2.47 -2.50 9.95
CA SER A 296 -1.86 -3.76 9.55
C SER A 296 -2.79 -4.95 9.79
N GLY A 297 -3.41 -5.04 10.97
CA GLY A 297 -4.37 -6.09 11.30
C GLY A 297 -5.57 -6.08 10.35
N ALA A 298 -6.08 -4.90 10.01
CA ALA A 298 -7.14 -4.76 9.04
C ALA A 298 -6.72 -5.22 7.63
N LEU A 299 -5.53 -4.80 7.19
CA LEU A 299 -4.95 -5.20 5.91
C LEU A 299 -4.77 -6.72 5.82
N LEU A 300 -4.15 -7.34 6.83
CA LEU A 300 -3.93 -8.79 6.90
C LEU A 300 -5.26 -9.54 6.85
N THR A 301 -6.26 -9.07 7.58
CA THR A 301 -7.59 -9.68 7.61
C THR A 301 -8.26 -9.59 6.25
N ALA A 302 -8.20 -8.43 5.58
CA ALA A 302 -8.78 -8.27 4.26
C ALA A 302 -8.09 -9.15 3.21
N VAL A 303 -6.76 -9.25 3.23
CA VAL A 303 -6.00 -10.15 2.36
C VAL A 303 -6.35 -11.62 2.65
N ALA A 304 -6.41 -12.02 3.91
CA ALA A 304 -6.76 -13.37 4.31
C ALA A 304 -8.17 -13.77 3.83
N ILE A 305 -9.15 -12.86 3.98
CA ILE A 305 -10.51 -13.05 3.47
C ILE A 305 -10.50 -13.22 1.96
N ASP A 306 -9.81 -12.36 1.20
CA ASP A 306 -9.77 -12.45 -0.25
C ASP A 306 -9.04 -13.72 -0.74
N LEU A 307 -7.97 -14.15 -0.06
CA LEU A 307 -7.28 -15.40 -0.35
C LEU A 307 -8.17 -16.61 -0.08
N PHE A 308 -8.90 -16.60 1.03
CA PHE A 308 -9.86 -17.66 1.38
C PHE A 308 -11.00 -17.73 0.38
N ASP A 309 -11.63 -16.59 0.05
CA ASP A 309 -12.72 -16.51 -0.91
C ASP A 309 -12.25 -16.96 -2.30
N ALA A 310 -11.04 -16.57 -2.74
CA ALA A 310 -10.44 -17.03 -3.99
C ALA A 310 -10.16 -18.55 -4.00
N ALA A 311 -9.60 -19.09 -2.91
CA ALA A 311 -9.33 -20.53 -2.80
C ALA A 311 -10.64 -21.34 -2.84
N ARG A 312 -11.67 -20.91 -2.10
CA ARG A 312 -12.99 -21.52 -2.10
C ARG A 312 -13.66 -21.44 -3.47
N GLY A 313 -13.59 -20.28 -4.13
CA GLY A 313 -14.14 -20.06 -5.47
C GLY A 313 -13.54 -20.96 -6.53
N HIS A 314 -12.21 -21.18 -6.47
CA HIS A 314 -11.52 -22.11 -7.37
C HIS A 314 -11.77 -23.58 -7.06
N HIS A 315 -11.90 -23.94 -5.78
CA HIS A 315 -12.24 -25.32 -5.42
C HIS A 315 -13.66 -25.69 -5.87
N ALA A 316 -14.62 -24.76 -5.75
CA ALA A 316 -15.99 -24.98 -6.18
C ALA A 316 -16.15 -25.10 -7.70
N ALA A 317 -15.30 -24.42 -8.48
CA ALA A 317 -15.36 -24.41 -9.93
C ALA A 317 -13.95 -24.24 -10.54
N PRO A 318 -13.18 -25.34 -10.75
CA PRO A 318 -11.79 -25.27 -11.19
C PRO A 318 -11.60 -24.76 -12.62
N GLY A 319 -12.65 -24.79 -13.45
CA GLY A 319 -12.64 -24.30 -14.82
C GLY A 319 -12.89 -22.79 -14.99
N ARG A 320 -13.12 -22.04 -13.91
CA ARG A 320 -13.42 -20.61 -13.99
C ARG A 320 -12.28 -19.80 -14.59
N VAL A 321 -12.63 -18.85 -15.45
CA VAL A 321 -11.68 -17.95 -16.09
C VAL A 321 -11.96 -16.51 -15.64
N ALA A 322 -10.91 -15.73 -15.42
CA ALA A 322 -11.09 -14.31 -15.12
C ALA A 322 -11.53 -13.59 -16.40
N VAL A 323 -12.75 -13.06 -16.40
CA VAL A 323 -13.34 -12.42 -17.59
C VAL A 323 -13.24 -10.90 -17.50
N TRP A 324 -13.32 -10.34 -16.29
CA TRP A 324 -13.28 -8.89 -16.08
C TRP A 324 -12.44 -8.48 -14.88
N THR A 325 -11.78 -7.34 -15.01
CA THR A 325 -11.16 -6.59 -13.91
C THR A 325 -11.92 -5.30 -13.69
N PHE A 326 -12.40 -5.06 -12.48
CA PHE A 326 -13.06 -3.81 -12.13
C PHE A 326 -12.04 -2.78 -11.65
N THR A 327 -12.19 -1.56 -12.16
CA THR A 327 -11.43 -0.40 -11.65
C THR A 327 -12.16 0.24 -10.46
N ARG A 328 -13.49 0.07 -10.39
CA ARG A 328 -14.32 0.60 -9.31
C ARG A 328 -14.99 -0.56 -8.56
N PRO A 329 -14.65 -0.78 -7.27
CA PRO A 329 -15.27 -1.84 -6.48
C PRO A 329 -16.80 -1.74 -6.41
N LEU A 330 -17.35 -0.52 -6.51
CA LEU A 330 -18.79 -0.27 -6.51
C LEU A 330 -19.54 -0.80 -7.75
N GLU A 331 -18.84 -1.08 -8.85
CA GLU A 331 -19.44 -1.66 -10.06
C GLU A 331 -19.61 -3.19 -9.94
N VAL A 332 -18.85 -3.82 -9.04
CA VAL A 332 -18.83 -5.26 -8.84
C VAL A 332 -20.22 -5.82 -8.51
N PRO A 333 -20.98 -5.29 -7.52
CA PRO A 333 -22.27 -5.88 -7.16
C PRO A 333 -23.27 -5.81 -8.31
N GLN A 334 -23.25 -4.73 -9.10
CA GLN A 334 -24.14 -4.56 -10.25
C GLN A 334 -23.82 -5.57 -11.35
N ALA A 335 -22.53 -5.80 -11.63
CA ALA A 335 -22.12 -6.78 -12.62
C ALA A 335 -22.46 -8.21 -12.19
N VAL A 336 -22.22 -8.55 -10.92
CA VAL A 336 -22.59 -9.86 -10.36
C VAL A 336 -24.11 -10.08 -10.44
N ALA A 337 -24.90 -9.08 -10.08
CA ALA A 337 -26.36 -9.16 -10.17
C ALA A 337 -26.86 -9.36 -11.61
N ARG A 338 -26.25 -8.69 -12.59
CA ARG A 338 -26.58 -8.86 -14.02
C ARG A 338 -26.22 -10.26 -14.55
N LEU A 339 -25.06 -10.80 -14.16
CA LEU A 339 -24.68 -12.16 -14.53
C LEU A 339 -25.60 -13.21 -13.87
N ALA A 340 -25.94 -13.01 -12.60
CA ALA A 340 -26.88 -13.88 -11.90
C ALA A 340 -28.26 -13.87 -12.56
N ALA A 341 -28.76 -12.69 -12.96
CA ALA A 341 -30.02 -12.57 -13.71
C ALA A 341 -29.98 -13.29 -15.08
N ALA A 342 -28.79 -13.44 -15.68
CA ALA A 342 -28.58 -14.20 -16.90
C ALA A 342 -28.30 -15.70 -16.65
N GLY A 343 -28.39 -16.18 -15.41
CA GLY A 343 -28.07 -17.57 -15.06
C GLY A 343 -26.58 -17.90 -15.07
N ILE A 344 -25.70 -16.90 -15.10
CA ILE A 344 -24.25 -17.06 -15.17
C ILE A 344 -23.65 -16.96 -13.76
N GLY A 345 -23.07 -18.07 -13.29
CA GLY A 345 -22.51 -18.18 -11.93
C GLY A 345 -21.18 -17.46 -11.74
N ALA A 346 -21.23 -16.17 -11.40
CA ALA A 346 -20.03 -15.36 -11.18
C ALA A 346 -19.44 -15.47 -9.76
N HIS A 347 -18.12 -15.29 -9.65
CA HIS A 347 -17.39 -15.16 -8.39
C HIS A 347 -16.42 -13.98 -8.45
N VAL A 348 -16.26 -13.27 -7.34
CA VAL A 348 -15.37 -12.09 -7.28
C VAL A 348 -14.28 -12.33 -6.27
N THR A 349 -13.04 -12.04 -6.66
CA THR A 349 -11.87 -12.06 -5.79
C THR A 349 -11.29 -10.66 -5.62
N GLY A 350 -10.70 -10.36 -4.45
CA GLY A 350 -10.05 -9.07 -4.21
C GLY A 350 -11.00 -7.97 -3.77
N LEU A 351 -12.24 -8.30 -3.38
CA LEU A 351 -13.27 -7.33 -3.06
C LEU A 351 -13.10 -6.78 -1.64
N SER A 352 -12.72 -7.62 -0.68
CA SER A 352 -12.55 -7.18 0.71
C SER A 352 -11.41 -6.19 0.83
N LEU A 353 -10.29 -6.49 0.17
CA LEU A 353 -9.16 -5.60 0.11
C LEU A 353 -9.46 -4.36 -0.73
N ALA A 354 -10.13 -4.47 -1.87
CA ALA A 354 -10.52 -3.28 -2.62
C ALA A 354 -11.57 -2.42 -1.89
N THR A 355 -12.34 -3.01 -0.96
CA THR A 355 -13.28 -2.29 -0.08
C THR A 355 -12.54 -1.60 1.06
N LEU A 356 -11.62 -2.30 1.73
CA LEU A 356 -10.75 -1.71 2.75
C LEU A 356 -9.88 -0.60 2.16
N LEU A 357 -9.38 -0.85 0.95
CA LEU A 357 -8.47 -0.01 0.21
C LEU A 357 -9.18 0.74 -0.92
N GLN A 358 -10.44 1.16 -0.76
CA GLN A 358 -11.19 1.92 -1.79
C GLN A 358 -10.43 3.15 -2.34
N PHE A 359 -9.40 3.61 -1.62
CA PHE A 359 -8.49 4.71 -1.94
C PHE A 359 -7.29 4.30 -2.81
N PHE A 360 -6.94 3.03 -2.79
CA PHE A 360 -5.81 2.41 -3.45
C PHE A 360 -6.25 1.74 -4.75
N GLY A 361 -7.10 2.42 -5.53
CA GLY A 361 -7.60 1.94 -6.83
C GLY A 361 -6.57 1.28 -7.78
N PRO A 362 -5.24 1.56 -7.72
CA PRO A 362 -4.25 0.79 -8.48
C PRO A 362 -4.01 -0.64 -7.98
N PHE A 363 -4.04 -0.84 -6.67
CA PHE A 363 -3.42 -1.98 -6.00
C PHE A 363 -4.30 -3.21 -6.02
N THR A 364 -5.61 -3.02 -6.06
CA THR A 364 -6.56 -4.11 -5.98
C THR A 364 -7.62 -3.91 -7.04
N ARG A 365 -7.54 -4.74 -8.06
CA ARG A 365 -8.55 -4.80 -9.11
C ARG A 365 -9.41 -6.02 -8.81
N PRO A 366 -10.63 -5.83 -8.26
CA PRO A 366 -11.55 -6.95 -8.10
C PRO A 366 -11.67 -7.67 -9.44
N ARG A 367 -11.52 -8.99 -9.40
CA ARG A 367 -11.57 -9.83 -10.59
C ARG A 367 -12.84 -10.66 -10.58
N LEU A 368 -13.57 -10.59 -11.68
CA LEU A 368 -14.74 -11.38 -11.95
C LEU A 368 -14.32 -12.67 -12.64
N TRP A 369 -14.72 -13.78 -12.05
CA TRP A 369 -14.53 -15.13 -12.55
C TRP A 369 -15.91 -15.68 -12.93
N VAL A 370 -16.01 -16.25 -14.13
CA VAL A 370 -17.23 -16.91 -14.62
C VAL A 370 -16.96 -18.38 -14.79
#